data_AF-A0A851IFP3-F1
#
_entry.id   AF-A0A851IFP3-F1
#
_cell.length_a   1.000
_cell.length_b   1.000
_cell.length_c   1.000
_cell.angle_alpha   90.00
_cell.angle_beta   90.00
_cell.angle_gamma   90.00
#
_symmetry.space_group_name_H-M   'P 1'
#
loop_
_entity.id
_entity.type
_entity.pdbx_description
1 polymer ?
#
loop_
_entity_poly.entity_id
_entity_poly.type
_entity_poly.pdbx_seq_one_letter_code
_entity_poly.pdbx_strand_id
1 'polypeptide(L)'
;MQKQEKLNEEKTKKKKSNFKKNLFVALLFFVTVAVVLVNRYDRKHRSMIHVEVDKNLVQETTQDEETQNRISIFVYDPSTKTVNEREIVVPRQINLIEGDFINGIIRNSDYISEDMKFRSAYNLRIDNVNTTVVKLNAQFANLKKNPELFNGFSLAVTNTILKNFPNIQSVVIQIDGETNTR
;
A
#
# COMPACT_ATOMS: atom_id res chain seq x y z
N MET A 1 -66.21 -28.38 -59.28
CA MET A 1 -66.85 -27.31 -60.09
C MET A 1 -67.27 -26.23 -59.10
N GLN A 2 -66.42 -25.28 -58.74
CA GLN A 2 -66.12 -24.04 -59.48
C GLN A 2 -67.36 -23.37 -60.09
N LYS A 3 -67.42 -22.06 -59.84
CA LYS A 3 -68.14 -21.03 -60.62
C LYS A 3 -69.48 -20.57 -60.06
N GLN A 4 -69.41 -19.86 -58.94
CA GLN A 4 -70.19 -18.64 -58.71
C GLN A 4 -69.36 -17.68 -57.86
N GLU A 5 -68.25 -17.22 -58.47
CA GLU A 5 -67.80 -15.86 -58.28
C GLU A 5 -68.84 -14.90 -58.89
N LYS A 6 -68.84 -13.67 -58.38
CA LYS A 6 -69.61 -12.48 -58.81
C LYS A 6 -70.97 -12.34 -58.13
N LEU A 7 -71.00 -11.65 -57.00
CA LEU A 7 -71.41 -10.24 -56.97
C LEU A 7 -71.31 -9.76 -55.52
N ASN A 8 -70.42 -8.80 -55.29
CA ASN A 8 -70.47 -7.75 -54.27
C ASN A 8 -69.04 -7.33 -53.87
N GLU A 9 -68.31 -6.85 -54.89
CA GLU A 9 -67.69 -5.55 -54.73
C GLU A 9 -68.79 -4.56 -54.34
N GLU A 10 -68.69 -4.00 -53.13
CA GLU A 10 -68.77 -2.56 -52.89
C GLU A 10 -69.02 -2.30 -51.40
N LYS A 11 -67.93 -2.05 -50.69
CA LYS A 11 -67.81 -0.90 -49.77
C LYS A 11 -66.33 -0.73 -49.38
N THR A 12 -65.49 -0.64 -50.40
CA THR A 12 -64.18 0.02 -50.30
C THR A 12 -64.38 1.53 -50.18
N LYS A 13 -64.61 2.01 -48.96
CA LYS A 13 -64.19 3.36 -48.58
C LYS A 13 -63.19 3.26 -47.44
N LYS A 14 -61.93 2.97 -47.76
CA LYS A 14 -60.82 3.31 -46.88
C LYS A 14 -59.87 4.29 -47.54
N LYS A 15 -59.75 5.39 -46.83
CA LYS A 15 -59.14 6.67 -47.14
C LYS A 15 -57.62 6.51 -47.32
N LYS A 16 -57.12 7.28 -48.28
CA LYS A 16 -55.74 7.54 -48.68
C LYS A 16 -54.65 7.23 -47.64
N SER A 17 -53.74 6.37 -48.09
CA SER A 17 -52.31 6.30 -47.74
C SER A 17 -51.69 7.67 -47.49
N ASN A 18 -51.11 7.86 -46.29
CA ASN A 18 -50.07 8.86 -45.99
C ASN A 18 -49.31 8.54 -44.67
N PHE A 19 -49.32 7.28 -44.19
CA PHE A 19 -48.78 6.92 -42.87
C PHE A 19 -47.26 6.74 -42.81
N LYS A 20 -46.56 6.68 -43.96
CA LYS A 20 -45.13 6.36 -44.02
C LYS A 20 -44.17 7.55 -43.92
N LYS A 21 -44.65 8.80 -43.96
CA LYS A 21 -43.77 9.99 -43.96
C LYS A 21 -43.39 10.53 -42.58
N ASN A 22 -44.18 10.25 -41.53
CA ASN A 22 -43.94 10.80 -40.19
C ASN A 22 -43.52 9.74 -39.15
N LEU A 23 -43.45 8.46 -39.53
CA LEU A 23 -43.10 7.37 -38.60
C LEU A 23 -41.66 7.51 -38.09
N PHE A 24 -40.74 7.95 -38.95
CA PHE A 24 -39.33 8.10 -38.59
C PHE A 24 -39.10 9.27 -37.60
N VAL A 25 -39.84 10.36 -37.78
CA VAL A 25 -39.81 11.52 -36.86
C VAL A 25 -40.41 11.14 -35.51
N ALA A 26 -41.53 10.41 -35.51
CA ALA A 26 -42.12 9.89 -34.27
C ALA A 26 -41.15 8.94 -33.54
N LEU A 27 -40.47 8.04 -34.27
CA LEU A 27 -39.47 7.13 -33.72
C LEU A 27 -38.31 7.87 -33.06
N LEU A 28 -37.76 8.89 -33.72
CA LEU A 28 -36.70 9.74 -33.15
C LEU A 28 -37.14 10.42 -31.86
N PHE A 29 -38.40 10.90 -31.82
CA PHE A 29 -38.95 11.49 -30.61
C PHE A 29 -39.02 10.48 -29.45
N PHE A 30 -39.47 9.24 -29.71
CA PHE A 30 -39.49 8.18 -28.69
C PHE A 30 -38.09 7.82 -28.17
N VAL A 31 -37.06 7.80 -29.03
CA VAL A 31 -35.67 7.54 -28.62
C VAL A 31 -35.18 8.65 -27.67
N THR A 32 -35.43 9.92 -28.00
CA THR A 32 -35.03 11.04 -27.12
C THR A 32 -35.72 11.00 -25.76
N VAL A 33 -37.02 10.67 -25.73
CA VAL A 33 -37.77 10.52 -24.47
C VAL A 33 -37.24 9.34 -23.65
N ALA A 34 -36.92 8.21 -24.29
CA ALA A 34 -36.35 7.04 -23.60
C ALA A 34 -34.99 7.36 -22.95
N VAL A 35 -34.09 8.06 -23.66
CA VAL A 35 -32.78 8.47 -23.11
C VAL A 35 -32.94 9.39 -21.91
N VAL A 36 -33.87 10.36 -21.97
CA VAL A 36 -34.14 11.27 -20.85
C VAL A 36 -34.71 10.52 -19.65
N LEU A 37 -35.59 9.53 -19.87
CA LEU A 37 -36.14 8.71 -18.79
C LEU A 37 -35.07 7.81 -18.14
N VAL A 38 -34.22 7.18 -18.93
CA VAL A 38 -33.09 6.37 -18.42
C VAL A 38 -32.14 7.25 -17.61
N ASN A 39 -31.75 8.42 -18.13
CA ASN A 39 -30.86 9.33 -17.42
C ASN A 39 -31.48 9.83 -16.10
N ARG A 40 -32.78 10.14 -16.10
CA ARG A 40 -33.48 10.58 -14.88
C ARG A 40 -33.66 9.45 -13.86
N TYR A 41 -33.84 8.21 -14.32
CA TYR A 41 -33.87 7.01 -13.48
C TYR A 41 -32.49 6.76 -12.87
N ASP A 42 -31.45 6.77 -13.68
CA ASP A 42 -30.06 6.54 -13.25
C ASP A 42 -29.60 7.62 -12.26
N ARG A 43 -30.01 8.87 -12.46
CA ARG A 43 -29.76 9.98 -11.51
C ARG A 43 -30.51 9.83 -10.17
N LYS A 44 -31.66 9.15 -10.15
CA LYS A 44 -32.44 8.89 -8.92
C LYS A 44 -32.04 7.58 -8.22
N HIS A 45 -31.36 6.68 -8.95
CA HIS A 45 -30.83 5.40 -8.46
C HIS A 45 -29.30 5.38 -8.35
N ARG A 46 -28.62 6.54 -8.36
CA ARG A 46 -27.22 6.63 -7.94
C ARG A 46 -27.15 6.15 -6.49
N SER A 47 -26.71 4.91 -6.33
CA SER A 47 -26.33 4.33 -5.06
C SER A 47 -25.30 5.27 -4.42
N MET A 48 -25.71 5.96 -3.36
CA MET A 48 -24.74 6.39 -2.37
C MET A 48 -24.07 5.11 -1.88
N ILE A 49 -22.74 5.06 -2.01
CA ILE A 49 -21.94 4.05 -1.35
C ILE A 49 -22.18 4.28 0.14
N HIS A 50 -23.09 3.52 0.73
CA HIS A 50 -23.13 3.37 2.17
C HIS A 50 -21.87 2.59 2.52
N VAL A 51 -20.87 3.30 3.03
CA VAL A 51 -19.75 2.68 3.73
C VAL A 51 -20.33 2.20 5.05
N GLU A 52 -20.96 1.04 5.01
CA GLU A 52 -21.25 0.28 6.21
C GLU A 52 -19.91 -0.31 6.65
N VAL A 53 -19.33 0.27 7.70
CA VAL A 53 -18.14 -0.28 8.35
C VAL A 53 -18.55 -1.63 8.92
N ASP A 54 -18.08 -2.70 8.27
CA ASP A 54 -18.29 -4.05 8.76
C ASP A 54 -17.69 -4.14 10.17
N LYS A 55 -18.53 -4.45 11.17
CA LYS A 55 -18.08 -4.57 12.55
C LYS A 55 -17.14 -5.77 12.75
N ASN A 56 -17.05 -6.68 11.77
CA ASN A 56 -16.11 -7.79 11.78
C ASN A 56 -14.69 -7.40 11.33
N LEU A 57 -14.52 -6.29 10.59
CA LEU A 57 -13.18 -5.74 10.29
C LEU A 57 -12.47 -5.26 11.57
N VAL A 58 -13.24 -4.84 12.59
CA VAL A 58 -12.69 -4.46 13.89
C VAL A 58 -12.07 -5.67 14.61
N GLN A 59 -12.66 -6.87 14.47
CA GLN A 59 -12.11 -8.09 15.05
C GLN A 59 -10.80 -8.52 14.36
N GLU A 60 -10.67 -8.37 13.04
CA GLU A 60 -9.41 -8.64 12.33
C GLU A 60 -8.29 -7.70 12.80
N THR A 61 -8.54 -6.39 12.93
CA THR A 61 -7.54 -5.47 13.52
C THR A 61 -7.16 -5.82 14.95
N THR A 62 -8.11 -6.29 15.77
CA THR A 62 -7.82 -6.66 17.17
C THR A 62 -6.99 -7.94 17.25
N GLN A 63 -7.24 -8.90 16.35
CA GLN A 63 -6.48 -10.15 16.28
C GLN A 63 -5.07 -9.95 15.68
N ASP A 64 -4.91 -9.01 14.76
CA ASP A 64 -3.59 -8.61 14.23
C ASP A 64 -2.75 -7.82 15.25
N GLU A 65 -3.38 -6.97 16.09
CA GLU A 65 -2.67 -6.31 17.20
C GLU A 65 -2.17 -7.30 18.26
N GLU A 66 -2.85 -8.42 18.47
CA GLU A 66 -2.39 -9.50 19.38
C GLU A 66 -1.21 -10.30 18.80
N THR A 67 -0.98 -10.27 17.48
CA THR A 67 0.06 -11.07 16.81
C THR A 67 1.30 -10.27 16.40
N GLN A 68 1.41 -9.02 16.85
CA GLN A 68 2.49 -8.12 16.47
C GLN A 68 3.11 -7.42 17.68
N ASN A 69 4.42 -7.19 17.64
CA ASN A 69 5.13 -6.42 18.66
C ASN A 69 5.31 -4.98 18.13
N ARG A 70 5.02 -3.98 18.98
CA ARG A 70 5.37 -2.58 18.72
C ARG A 70 6.75 -2.30 19.27
N ILE A 71 7.66 -1.80 18.43
CA ILE A 71 9.03 -1.45 18.82
C ILE A 71 9.36 -0.02 18.43
N SER A 72 10.14 0.66 19.28
CA SER A 72 10.66 1.99 18.98
C SER A 72 12.02 1.89 18.31
N ILE A 73 12.13 2.51 17.14
CA ILE A 73 13.37 2.65 16.37
C ILE A 73 13.66 4.11 16.06
N PHE A 74 14.92 4.44 15.84
CA PHE A 74 15.32 5.71 15.26
C PHE A 74 15.56 5.53 13.77
N VAL A 75 15.13 6.50 12.96
CA VAL A 75 15.29 6.50 11.51
C VAL A 75 15.86 7.84 11.08
N TYR A 76 16.92 7.81 10.27
CA TYR A 76 17.46 9.00 9.62
C TYR A 76 16.61 9.38 8.42
N ASP A 77 16.25 10.66 8.32
CA ASP A 77 15.57 11.23 7.16
C ASP A 77 16.55 12.13 6.38
N PRO A 78 16.96 11.73 5.16
CA PRO A 78 17.86 12.50 4.32
C PRO A 78 17.31 13.88 3.91
N SER A 79 15.98 14.05 3.88
CA SER A 79 15.35 15.30 3.45
C SER A 79 15.48 16.39 4.51
N THR A 80 15.30 16.00 5.77
CA THR A 80 15.38 16.90 6.93
C THR A 80 16.75 16.88 7.61
N LYS A 81 17.59 15.89 7.28
CA LYS A 81 18.91 15.63 7.91
C LYS A 81 18.80 15.39 9.40
N THR A 82 17.71 14.76 9.83
CA THR A 82 17.44 14.48 11.24
C THR A 82 17.22 13.00 11.50
N VAL A 83 17.57 12.55 12.71
CA VAL A 83 17.26 11.20 13.20
C VAL A 83 16.07 11.32 14.14
N ASN A 84 14.95 10.71 13.76
CA ASN A 84 13.71 10.79 14.50
C ASN A 84 13.29 9.42 15.01
N GLU A 85 12.70 9.39 16.20
CA GLU A 85 12.09 8.18 16.74
C GLU A 85 10.77 7.88 16.03
N ARG A 86 10.55 6.59 15.74
CA ARG A 86 9.35 6.07 15.12
C ARG A 86 8.96 4.76 15.81
N GLU A 87 7.67 4.58 16.05
CA GLU A 87 7.13 3.28 16.43
C GLU A 87 6.83 2.49 15.16
N ILE A 88 7.34 1.26 15.12
CA ILE A 88 7.06 0.33 14.02
C ILE A 88 6.50 -0.97 14.57
N VAL A 89 5.84 -1.70 13.68
CA VAL A 89 5.23 -2.97 14.01
C VAL A 89 6.06 -4.10 13.40
N VAL A 90 6.45 -5.07 14.22
CA VAL A 90 7.21 -6.25 13.80
C VAL A 90 6.44 -7.53 14.14
N PRO A 91 6.66 -8.63 13.39
CA PRO A 91 6.03 -9.91 13.70
C PRO A 91 6.29 -10.30 15.16
N ARG A 92 5.29 -10.90 15.84
CA ARG A 92 5.44 -11.30 17.24
C ARG A 92 6.60 -12.26 17.42
N GLN A 93 7.53 -11.86 18.28
CA GLN A 93 8.61 -12.67 18.76
C GLN A 93 8.59 -12.67 20.29
N ILE A 94 8.90 -13.81 20.91
CA ILE A 94 8.94 -13.94 22.38
C ILE A 94 10.05 -13.05 22.95
N ASN A 95 11.19 -12.99 22.26
CA ASN A 95 12.33 -12.17 22.64
C ASN A 95 12.75 -11.34 21.44
N LEU A 96 12.56 -10.03 21.51
CA LEU A 96 13.11 -9.11 20.53
C LEU A 96 14.63 -9.04 20.73
N ILE A 97 15.38 -9.20 19.64
CA ILE A 97 16.83 -9.12 19.64
C ILE A 97 17.29 -7.91 18.82
N GLU A 98 18.57 -7.52 18.95
CA GLU A 98 19.15 -6.35 18.28
C GLU A 98 18.90 -6.36 16.77
N GLY A 99 18.92 -7.56 16.16
CA GLY A 99 18.64 -7.75 14.74
C GLY A 99 17.24 -7.33 14.29
N ASP A 100 16.21 -7.46 15.15
CA ASP A 100 14.84 -7.05 14.80
C ASP A 100 14.74 -5.54 14.65
N PHE A 101 15.36 -4.81 15.58
CA PHE A 101 15.45 -3.35 15.55
C PHE A 101 16.24 -2.88 14.33
N ILE A 102 17.40 -3.49 14.04
CA ILE A 102 18.24 -3.11 12.90
C ILE A 102 17.51 -3.37 11.57
N ASN A 103 16.84 -4.52 11.44
CA ASN A 103 16.00 -4.80 10.28
C ASN A 103 14.83 -3.82 10.17
N GLY A 104 14.25 -3.39 11.30
CA GLY A 104 13.26 -2.33 11.36
C GLY A 104 13.77 -1.02 10.76
N ILE A 105 14.97 -0.59 11.15
CA ILE A 105 15.61 0.63 10.61
C ILE A 105 15.84 0.50 9.12
N ILE A 106 16.40 -0.62 8.66
CA ILE A 106 16.67 -0.89 7.24
C ILE A 106 15.40 -0.77 6.41
N ARG A 107 14.30 -1.39 6.85
CA ARG A 107 13.01 -1.38 6.14
C ARG A 107 12.32 -0.02 6.11
N ASN A 108 12.64 0.86 7.06
CA ASN A 108 12.02 2.19 7.18
C ASN A 108 12.94 3.32 6.68
N SER A 109 14.04 2.98 6.02
CA SER A 109 15.01 3.95 5.48
C SER A 109 14.97 3.94 3.96
N ASP A 110 14.34 4.96 3.36
CA ASP A 110 14.08 5.02 1.91
C ASP A 110 15.35 5.12 1.04
N TYR A 111 16.50 5.44 1.67
CA TYR A 111 17.81 5.52 1.02
C TYR A 111 18.60 4.20 1.08
N ILE A 112 18.03 3.16 1.69
CA ILE A 112 18.62 1.82 1.76
C ILE A 112 17.97 0.93 0.72
N SER A 113 18.78 0.33 -0.14
CA SER A 113 18.29 -0.55 -1.20
C SER A 113 18.01 -1.97 -0.70
N GLU A 114 17.18 -2.73 -1.42
CA GLU A 114 16.75 -4.08 -1.03
C GLU A 114 17.89 -5.11 -0.89
N ASP A 115 19.01 -4.86 -1.57
CA ASP A 115 20.20 -5.68 -1.52
C ASP A 115 21.07 -5.37 -0.29
N MET A 116 20.85 -4.25 0.41
CA MET A 116 21.50 -3.92 1.67
C MET A 116 20.83 -4.66 2.82
N LYS A 117 21.54 -5.63 3.39
CA LYS A 117 20.97 -6.57 4.38
C LYS A 117 21.80 -6.64 5.65
N PHE A 118 21.09 -6.68 6.77
CA PHE A 118 21.64 -7.10 8.05
C PHE A 118 22.13 -8.56 7.96
N ARG A 119 23.28 -8.84 8.59
CA ARG A 119 23.85 -10.19 8.67
C ARG A 119 23.74 -10.78 10.06
N SER A 120 24.25 -10.06 11.05
CA SER A 120 24.22 -10.51 12.45
C SER A 120 24.51 -9.36 13.41
N ALA A 121 24.11 -9.54 14.67
CA ALA A 121 24.47 -8.67 15.78
C ALA A 121 24.91 -9.56 16.93
N TYR A 122 25.99 -9.18 17.61
CA TYR A 122 26.47 -9.91 18.77
C TYR A 122 27.20 -8.99 19.73
N ASN A 123 27.15 -9.33 21.02
CA ASN A 123 27.70 -8.50 22.08
C ASN A 123 29.09 -9.01 22.48
N LEU A 124 30.07 -8.10 22.49
CA LEU A 124 31.43 -8.35 22.93
C LEU A 124 31.84 -7.34 23.99
N ARG A 125 32.74 -7.73 24.89
CA ARG A 125 33.47 -6.76 25.70
C ARG A 125 34.71 -6.31 24.94
N ILE A 126 34.72 -5.05 24.52
CA ILE A 126 35.87 -4.38 23.90
C ILE A 126 36.33 -3.33 24.90
N ASP A 127 37.59 -3.40 25.33
CA ASP A 127 38.16 -2.49 26.34
C ASP A 127 37.28 -2.37 27.60
N ASN A 128 36.74 -3.51 28.05
CA ASN A 128 35.84 -3.64 29.19
C ASN A 128 34.45 -2.98 29.02
N VAL A 129 34.12 -2.47 27.84
CA VAL A 129 32.83 -1.87 27.47
C VAL A 129 31.96 -2.90 26.76
N ASN A 130 30.73 -3.09 27.24
CA ASN A 130 29.78 -3.99 26.57
C ASN A 130 29.31 -3.36 25.26
N THR A 131 29.77 -3.94 24.15
CA THR A 131 29.66 -3.38 22.81
C THR A 131 28.88 -4.32 21.91
N THR A 132 27.82 -3.83 21.28
CA THR A 132 27.13 -4.56 20.22
C THR A 132 27.87 -4.35 18.90
N VAL A 133 28.34 -5.43 18.30
CA VAL A 133 28.89 -5.42 16.95
C VAL A 133 27.78 -5.79 15.97
N VAL A 134 27.44 -4.85 15.09
CA VAL A 134 26.45 -5.02 14.02
C VAL A 134 27.16 -5.31 12.72
N LYS A 135 26.94 -6.50 12.15
CA LYS A 135 27.46 -6.88 10.84
C LYS A 135 26.41 -6.68 9.75
N LEU A 136 26.83 -6.00 8.70
CA LEU A 136 26.05 -5.69 7.51
C LEU A 136 26.72 -6.33 6.28
N ASN A 137 25.97 -6.58 5.23
CA ASN A 137 26.55 -7.13 4.01
C ASN A 137 27.35 -6.09 3.20
N ALA A 138 28.14 -6.54 2.24
CA ALA A 138 29.02 -5.71 1.43
C ALA A 138 28.33 -4.56 0.68
N GLN A 139 27.02 -4.64 0.43
CA GLN A 139 26.30 -3.59 -0.28
C GLN A 139 26.26 -2.26 0.49
N PHE A 140 26.37 -2.31 1.83
CA PHE A 140 26.52 -1.10 2.64
C PHE A 140 27.81 -0.31 2.36
N ALA A 141 28.82 -0.90 1.70
CA ALA A 141 30.00 -0.16 1.26
C ALA A 141 29.64 0.96 0.26
N ASN A 142 28.56 0.80 -0.52
CA ASN A 142 28.06 1.87 -1.39
C ASN A 142 27.45 3.02 -0.59
N LEU A 143 26.76 2.72 0.52
CA LEU A 143 26.23 3.75 1.42
C LEU A 143 27.36 4.56 2.06
N LYS A 144 28.47 3.91 2.45
CA LYS A 144 29.66 4.59 3.00
C LYS A 144 30.28 5.64 2.08
N LYS A 145 30.13 5.49 0.75
CA LYS A 145 30.57 6.51 -0.21
C LYS A 145 29.83 7.84 -0.05
N ASN A 146 28.67 7.82 0.62
CA ASN A 146 27.94 9.01 1.06
C ASN A 146 28.00 9.12 2.60
N PRO A 147 28.96 9.86 3.16
CA PRO A 147 29.15 9.97 4.60
C PRO A 147 27.92 10.49 5.34
N GLU A 148 27.13 11.37 4.73
CA GLU A 148 25.93 11.92 5.35
C GLU A 148 24.90 10.81 5.62
N LEU A 149 24.59 10.01 4.60
CA LEU A 149 23.63 8.91 4.73
C LEU A 149 24.16 7.82 5.66
N PHE A 150 25.43 7.46 5.53
CA PHE A 150 26.03 6.41 6.36
C PHE A 150 26.13 6.81 7.83
N ASN A 151 26.49 8.05 8.13
CA ASN A 151 26.55 8.55 9.50
C ASN A 151 25.15 8.68 10.09
N GLY A 152 24.18 9.15 9.32
CA GLY A 152 22.77 9.20 9.72
C GLY A 152 22.24 7.81 10.07
N PHE A 153 22.48 6.81 9.21
CA PHE A 153 22.14 5.42 9.47
C PHE A 153 22.86 4.87 10.72
N SER A 154 24.15 5.14 10.86
CA SER A 154 24.94 4.68 12.00
C SER A 154 24.44 5.25 13.32
N LEU A 155 24.05 6.52 13.32
CA LEU A 155 23.44 7.20 14.46
C LEU A 155 22.07 6.61 14.80
N ALA A 156 21.25 6.35 13.78
CA ALA A 156 19.94 5.70 13.94
C ALA A 156 20.06 4.31 14.59
N VAL A 157 21.00 3.47 14.12
CA VAL A 157 21.30 2.17 14.71
C VAL A 157 21.78 2.32 16.15
N THR A 158 22.74 3.21 16.39
CA THR A 158 23.33 3.42 17.72
C THR A 158 22.27 3.86 18.74
N ASN A 159 21.47 4.87 18.41
CA ASN A 159 20.43 5.39 19.29
C ASN A 159 19.38 4.32 19.60
N THR A 160 19.01 3.51 18.60
CA THR A 160 18.03 2.44 18.78
C THR A 160 18.53 1.35 19.72
N ILE A 161 19.77 0.90 19.54
CA ILE A 161 20.33 -0.15 20.38
C ILE A 161 20.54 0.36 21.82
N LEU A 162 21.14 1.54 22.00
CA LEU A 162 21.38 2.09 23.33
C LEU A 162 20.07 2.37 24.10
N LYS A 163 18.99 2.74 23.39
CA LYS A 163 17.68 2.97 24.01
C LYS A 163 17.01 1.66 24.45
N ASN A 164 17.07 0.61 23.63
CA ASN A 164 16.31 -0.62 23.86
C ASN A 164 17.10 -1.70 24.64
N PHE A 165 18.43 -1.61 24.68
CA PHE A 165 19.30 -2.59 25.36
C PHE A 165 20.17 -1.89 26.41
N PRO A 166 19.66 -1.67 27.64
CA PRO A 166 20.34 -0.85 28.67
C PRO A 166 21.68 -1.42 29.14
N ASN A 167 21.95 -2.70 28.88
CA ASN A 167 23.23 -3.34 29.20
C ASN A 167 24.33 -3.01 28.18
N ILE A 168 23.97 -2.47 27.02
CA ILE A 168 24.89 -2.08 25.95
C ILE A 168 25.33 -0.64 26.15
N GLN A 169 26.63 -0.41 26.03
CA GLN A 169 27.26 0.89 26.24
C GLN A 169 27.84 1.47 24.95
N SER A 170 28.12 0.62 23.97
CA SER A 170 28.70 1.03 22.69
C SER A 170 28.16 0.18 21.55
N VAL A 171 28.17 0.73 20.34
CA VAL A 171 27.73 0.05 19.12
C VAL A 171 28.79 0.27 18.05
N VAL A 172 29.20 -0.81 17.39
CA VAL A 172 30.17 -0.79 16.29
C VAL A 172 29.53 -1.43 15.07
N ILE A 173 29.55 -0.73 13.94
CA ILE A 173 29.02 -1.23 12.67
C ILE A 173 30.17 -1.71 11.80
N GLN A 174 30.08 -2.94 11.32
CA GLN A 174 31.03 -3.59 10.44
C GLN A 174 30.36 -4.00 9.14
N ILE A 175 31.03 -3.76 8.02
CA ILE A 175 30.55 -4.16 6.70
C ILE A 175 31.37 -5.36 6.24
N ASP A 176 30.67 -6.40 5.80
CA ASP A 176 31.27 -7.61 5.24
C ASP A 176 32.15 -7.25 4.02
N GLY A 177 33.38 -7.78 3.99
CA GLY A 177 34.37 -7.44 2.98
C GLY A 177 35.23 -6.20 3.30
N GLU A 178 34.96 -5.45 4.37
CA GLU A 178 35.90 -4.44 4.85
C GLU A 178 37.02 -5.10 5.64
N THR A 179 38.25 -4.97 5.13
CA THR A 179 39.44 -5.18 5.93
C THR A 179 39.60 -3.96 6.83
N ASN A 180 39.63 -4.16 8.15
CA ASN A 180 40.04 -3.13 9.09
C ASN A 180 41.51 -2.78 8.82
N THR A 181 41.79 -1.94 7.83
CA THR A 181 43.08 -1.27 7.73
C THR A 181 43.10 -0.25 8.85
N ARG A 182 43.73 -0.68 9.93
CA ARG A 182 44.00 0.07 11.15
C ARG A 182 44.78 1.34 10.86
#